data_AF-A0A1V5KF68-F1
#
_entry.id   AF-A0A1V5KF68-F1
#
_cell.length_a   1.000
_cell.length_b   1.000
_cell.length_c   1.000
_cell.angle_alpha   90.00
_cell.angle_beta   90.00
_cell.angle_gamma   90.00
#
_symmetry.space_group_name_H-M   'P 1'
#
loop_
_entity.id
_entity.type
_entity.pdbx_description
1 polymer ?
#
loop_
_entity_poly.entity_id
_entity_poly.type
_entity_poly.pdbx_seq_one_letter_code
_entity_poly.pdbx_strand_id
1 'polypeptide(L)'
;MSKAQFFPVSIEVQLLGGDGQNERPTGNVCTPGTHVVINDQLITQHCIESTSKTYAGDQWVTVEVEVNGHGPIVHYINGERVLQYEKPQLDPTDPDAQKLIHDNILRLDEGYIALQAESHPVEFRNILLKIIQ
;
A
#
# COMPACT_ATOMS: atom_id res chain seq x y z
N MET A 1 -2.37 15.06 8.78
CA MET A 1 -1.56 14.35 9.80
C MET A 1 -1.33 15.26 10.98
N SER A 2 -1.27 14.70 12.20
CA SER A 2 -0.89 15.49 13.38
C SER A 2 0.63 15.79 13.37
N LYS A 3 1.09 16.78 14.14
CA LYS A 3 2.54 17.07 14.24
C LYS A 3 3.36 15.92 14.84
N ALA A 4 2.71 15.02 15.60
CA ALA A 4 3.35 13.88 16.25
C ALA A 4 3.12 12.56 15.49
N GLN A 5 2.47 12.61 14.32
CA GLN A 5 2.21 11.44 13.49
C GLN A 5 3.41 11.16 12.58
N PHE A 6 3.99 9.97 12.71
CA PHE A 6 5.16 9.57 11.94
C PHE A 6 4.81 8.99 10.57
N PHE A 7 3.66 8.31 10.46
CA PHE A 7 3.19 7.68 9.22
C PHE A 7 1.72 8.02 8.95
N PRO A 8 1.29 8.19 7.69
CA PRO A 8 -0.12 8.36 7.36
C PRO A 8 -0.91 7.08 7.69
N VAL A 9 -2.14 7.22 8.20
CA VAL A 9 -3.06 6.08 8.28
C VAL A 9 -3.49 5.76 6.86
N SER A 10 -3.00 4.66 6.31
CA SER A 10 -3.11 4.39 4.88
C SER A 10 -2.87 2.94 4.52
N ILE A 11 -3.20 2.60 3.27
CA ILE A 11 -2.72 1.41 2.59
C ILE A 11 -1.59 1.86 1.67
N GLU A 12 -0.39 1.35 1.91
CA GLU A 12 0.81 1.77 1.21
C GLU A 12 1.25 0.71 0.22
N VAL A 13 1.42 1.10 -1.05
CA VAL A 13 2.09 0.29 -2.05
C VAL A 13 3.58 0.57 -1.95
N GLN A 14 4.30 -0.30 -1.27
CA GLN A 14 5.72 -0.08 -0.97
C GLN A 14 6.56 -0.30 -2.23
N LEU A 15 7.29 0.73 -2.64
CA LEU A 15 8.19 0.69 -3.77
C LEU A 15 9.63 0.58 -3.27
N LEU A 16 10.22 -0.61 -3.47
CA LEU A 16 11.60 -0.90 -3.12
C LEU A 16 12.47 -1.09 -4.36
N GLY A 17 13.72 -0.67 -4.22
CA GLY A 17 14.83 -1.18 -5.02
C GLY A 17 15.58 -2.28 -4.27
N GLY A 18 16.55 -2.91 -4.93
CA GLY A 18 17.48 -3.83 -4.27
C GLY A 18 18.43 -3.11 -3.31
N ASP A 19 18.83 -3.80 -2.24
CA ASP A 19 19.91 -3.35 -1.32
C ASP A 19 21.30 -3.88 -1.73
N GLY A 20 21.36 -4.66 -2.82
CA GLY A 20 22.57 -5.29 -3.35
C GLY A 20 22.97 -6.61 -2.68
N GLN A 21 22.20 -7.08 -1.70
CA GLN A 21 22.54 -8.29 -0.92
C GLN A 21 21.37 -9.28 -0.83
N ASN A 22 20.15 -8.79 -0.63
CA ASN A 22 18.99 -9.60 -0.34
C ASN A 22 17.92 -9.46 -1.42
N GLU A 23 17.09 -10.49 -1.55
CA GLU A 23 15.83 -10.35 -2.27
C GLU A 23 14.93 -9.38 -1.50
N ARG A 24 14.53 -8.31 -2.16
CA ARG A 24 13.57 -7.30 -1.68
C ARG A 24 12.53 -7.09 -2.77
N PRO A 25 11.40 -7.82 -2.74
CA PRO A 25 10.31 -7.59 -3.67
C PRO A 25 9.77 -6.17 -3.53
N THR A 26 9.18 -5.66 -4.61
CA THR A 26 8.56 -4.34 -4.71
C THR A 26 7.07 -4.48 -4.96
N GLY A 27 6.28 -3.44 -4.73
CA GLY A 27 4.82 -3.54 -4.78
C GLY A 27 4.24 -4.36 -3.61
N ASN A 28 4.94 -4.39 -2.48
CA ASN A 28 4.41 -4.94 -1.22
C ASN A 28 3.25 -4.07 -0.75
N VAL A 29 2.45 -4.57 0.21
CA VAL A 29 1.49 -3.73 0.93
C VAL A 29 1.97 -3.52 2.35
N CYS A 30 2.00 -2.27 2.80
CA CYS A 30 2.14 -1.93 4.22
C CYS A 30 0.87 -1.21 4.72
N THR A 31 0.49 -1.45 5.96
CA THR A 31 -0.83 -1.06 6.49
C THR A 31 -0.70 -0.23 7.78
N PRO A 32 0.00 0.92 7.77
CA PRO A 32 0.05 1.79 8.94
C PRO A 32 -1.35 2.26 9.34
N GLY A 33 -1.73 1.97 10.59
CA GLY A 33 -3.06 2.30 11.13
C GLY A 33 -4.23 1.64 10.40
N THR A 34 -3.98 0.62 9.58
CA THR A 34 -5.00 -0.10 8.81
C THR A 34 -4.72 -1.60 8.80
N HIS A 35 -5.73 -2.39 8.41
CA HIS A 35 -5.63 -3.82 8.16
C HIS A 35 -6.30 -4.16 6.84
N VAL A 36 -5.96 -5.33 6.29
CA VAL A 36 -6.55 -5.87 5.05
C VAL A 36 -6.94 -7.34 5.22
N VAL A 37 -7.78 -7.85 4.32
CA VAL A 37 -8.12 -9.26 4.26
C VAL A 37 -7.39 -9.93 3.10
N ILE A 38 -6.75 -11.07 3.38
CA ILE A 38 -6.11 -11.93 2.38
C ILE A 38 -6.61 -13.35 2.63
N ASN A 39 -7.11 -14.03 1.60
CA ASN A 39 -7.65 -15.40 1.70
C ASN A 39 -8.66 -15.55 2.85
N ASP A 40 -9.62 -14.63 2.93
CA ASP A 40 -10.66 -14.57 3.98
C ASP A 40 -10.15 -14.39 5.43
N GLN A 41 -8.86 -14.07 5.62
CA GLN A 41 -8.27 -13.81 6.93
C GLN A 41 -7.89 -12.34 7.07
N LEU A 42 -8.24 -11.75 8.21
CA LEU A 42 -7.77 -10.42 8.59
C LEU A 42 -6.27 -10.49 8.89
N ILE A 43 -5.48 -9.72 8.15
CA ILE A 43 -4.05 -9.63 8.32
C ILE A 43 -3.74 -8.37 9.12
N THR A 44 -3.15 -8.57 10.30
CA THR A 44 -2.71 -7.47 11.18
C THR A 44 -1.19 -7.26 11.15
N GLN A 45 -0.49 -8.01 10.30
CA GLN A 45 0.93 -7.80 10.05
C GLN A 45 1.10 -6.51 9.26
N HIS A 46 2.05 -5.67 9.70
CA HIS A 46 2.23 -4.35 9.13
C HIS A 46 2.63 -4.35 7.65
N CYS A 47 3.49 -5.27 7.20
CA CYS A 47 3.87 -5.38 5.79
C CYS A 47 3.74 -6.83 5.30
N ILE A 48 3.14 -6.99 4.12
CA ILE A 48 3.01 -8.26 3.41
C ILE A 48 3.75 -8.15 2.08
N GLU A 49 4.69 -9.07 1.86
CA GLU A 49 5.50 -9.11 0.65
C GLU A 49 4.68 -9.50 -0.58
N SER A 50 5.00 -8.87 -1.71
CA SER A 50 4.49 -9.26 -3.02
C SER A 50 5.28 -10.43 -3.57
N THR A 51 4.79 -11.04 -4.65
CA THR A 51 5.54 -12.08 -5.39
C THR A 51 6.46 -11.51 -6.47
N SER A 52 6.73 -10.19 -6.47
CA SER A 52 7.58 -9.58 -7.51
C SER A 52 9.04 -9.98 -7.36
N LYS A 53 9.82 -9.72 -8.42
CA LYS A 53 11.29 -9.77 -8.33
C LYS A 53 11.81 -8.55 -7.57
N THR A 54 13.09 -8.61 -7.20
CA THR A 54 13.88 -7.45 -6.81
C THR A 54 14.41 -6.74 -8.05
N TYR A 55 14.26 -5.41 -8.09
CA TYR A 55 14.78 -4.58 -9.18
C TYR A 55 15.91 -3.69 -8.61
N ALA A 56 17.15 -4.14 -8.77
CA ALA A 56 18.33 -3.48 -8.22
C ALA A 56 18.89 -2.38 -9.14
N GLY A 57 19.43 -1.31 -8.56
CA GLY A 57 20.04 -0.20 -9.29
C GLY A 57 19.05 0.69 -10.05
N ASP A 58 19.59 1.59 -10.87
CA ASP A 58 18.80 2.60 -11.59
C ASP A 58 18.07 1.98 -12.78
N GLN A 59 16.78 1.77 -12.62
CA GLN A 59 15.91 1.27 -13.67
C GLN A 59 14.46 1.75 -13.47
N TRP A 60 13.72 1.84 -14.57
CA TRP A 60 12.30 2.13 -14.51
C TRP A 60 11.50 0.85 -14.28
N VAL A 61 10.63 0.88 -13.27
CA VAL A 61 9.64 -0.15 -12.99
C VAL A 61 8.26 0.45 -13.22
N THR A 62 7.40 -0.26 -13.93
CA THR A 62 5.99 0.14 -14.11
C THR A 62 5.17 -0.44 -12.96
N VAL A 63 4.45 0.41 -12.24
CA VAL A 63 3.55 0.02 -11.15
C VAL A 63 2.13 0.36 -11.57
N GLU A 64 1.23 -0.60 -11.42
CA GLU A 64 -0.21 -0.40 -11.59
C GLU A 64 -0.93 -0.94 -10.34
N VAL A 65 -1.95 -0.19 -9.90
CA VAL A 65 -2.75 -0.52 -8.72
C VAL A 65 -4.20 -0.35 -9.10
N GLU A 66 -4.97 -1.44 -9.06
CA GLU A 66 -6.41 -1.42 -9.24
C GLU A 66 -7.06 -1.39 -7.86
N VAL A 67 -7.84 -0.35 -7.55
CA VAL A 67 -8.47 -0.15 -6.24
C VAL A 67 -9.98 -0.12 -6.39
N ASN A 68 -10.68 -1.14 -5.88
CA ASN A 68 -12.15 -1.22 -5.91
C ASN A 68 -12.78 -0.93 -4.54
N GLY A 69 -12.44 0.23 -3.96
CA GLY A 69 -12.92 0.65 -2.63
C GLY A 69 -12.71 -0.41 -1.55
N HIS A 70 -13.77 -0.82 -0.87
CA HIS A 70 -13.71 -1.91 0.11
C HIS A 70 -13.65 -3.33 -0.51
N GLY A 71 -13.72 -3.44 -1.84
CA GLY A 71 -13.56 -4.67 -2.59
C GLY A 71 -12.09 -5.03 -2.86
N PRO A 72 -11.81 -5.76 -3.96
CA PRO A 72 -10.47 -6.17 -4.33
C PRO A 72 -9.55 -4.99 -4.65
N ILE A 73 -8.31 -5.10 -4.18
CA ILE A 73 -7.18 -4.25 -4.52
C ILE A 73 -6.07 -5.15 -5.06
N VAL A 74 -5.54 -4.79 -6.23
CA VAL A 74 -4.57 -5.62 -6.96
C VAL A 74 -3.37 -4.78 -7.34
N HIS A 75 -2.17 -5.30 -7.08
CA HIS A 75 -0.92 -4.69 -7.49
C HIS A 75 -0.35 -5.43 -8.69
N TYR A 76 0.15 -4.67 -9.66
CA TYR A 76 0.90 -5.17 -10.79
C TYR A 76 2.26 -4.48 -10.88
N ILE A 77 3.30 -5.27 -11.14
CA ILE A 77 4.67 -4.79 -11.36
C ILE A 77 5.11 -5.26 -12.73
N ASN A 78 5.47 -4.33 -13.60
CA ASN A 78 5.82 -4.57 -15.00
C ASN A 78 4.77 -5.41 -15.76
N GLY A 79 3.49 -5.20 -15.46
CA GLY A 79 2.36 -5.90 -16.09
C GLY A 79 2.05 -7.28 -15.50
N GLU A 80 2.81 -7.76 -14.51
CA GLU A 80 2.54 -9.02 -13.82
C GLU A 80 1.81 -8.74 -12.51
N ARG A 81 0.74 -9.49 -12.23
CA ARG A 81 0.04 -9.42 -10.93
C ARG A 81 0.93 -10.00 -9.85
N VAL A 82 1.22 -9.22 -8.81
CA VAL A 82 2.14 -9.62 -7.73
C VAL A 82 1.51 -9.68 -6.34
N LEU A 83 0.36 -9.02 -6.14
CA LEU A 83 -0.34 -9.02 -4.87
C LEU A 83 -1.83 -8.74 -5.07
N GLN A 84 -2.67 -9.36 -4.26
CA GLN A 84 -4.11 -9.08 -4.20
C GLN A 84 -4.60 -9.22 -2.76
N TYR A 85 -5.39 -8.25 -2.32
CA TYR A 85 -6.07 -8.23 -1.02
C TYR A 85 -7.39 -7.50 -1.16
N GLU A 86 -8.19 -7.44 -0.09
CA GLU A 86 -9.47 -6.74 -0.10
C GLU A 86 -9.82 -6.19 1.27
N LYS A 87 -10.98 -5.53 1.36
CA LYS A 87 -11.59 -5.07 2.61
C LYS A 87 -10.66 -4.24 3.49
N PRO A 88 -10.01 -3.19 2.97
CA PRO A 88 -9.22 -2.29 3.80
C PRO A 88 -10.08 -1.68 4.92
N GLN A 89 -9.48 -1.62 6.11
CA GLN A 89 -10.17 -1.15 7.32
C GLN A 89 -9.19 -0.44 8.26
N LEU A 90 -9.68 0.53 9.03
CA LEU A 90 -8.95 1.20 10.09
C LEU A 90 -8.61 0.22 11.22
N ASP A 91 -7.42 0.37 11.80
CA ASP A 91 -7.02 -0.33 13.00
C ASP A 91 -7.58 0.37 14.25
N PRO A 92 -8.55 -0.21 14.99
CA PRO A 92 -9.10 0.41 16.20
C PRO A 92 -8.11 0.48 17.35
N THR A 93 -6.94 -0.18 17.25
CA THR A 93 -5.88 -0.15 18.27
C THR A 93 -4.81 0.91 17.99
N ASP A 94 -4.75 1.45 16.77
CA ASP A 94 -3.80 2.49 16.40
C ASP A 94 -4.29 3.89 16.85
N PRO A 95 -3.48 4.67 17.60
CA PRO A 95 -3.90 5.96 18.12
C PRO A 95 -4.22 7.03 17.06
N ASP A 96 -3.61 6.95 15.88
CA ASP A 96 -3.90 7.89 14.78
C ASP A 96 -5.13 7.45 14.00
N ALA A 97 -5.33 6.15 13.79
CA ALA A 97 -6.53 5.60 13.17
C ALA A 97 -7.77 5.80 14.04
N GLN A 98 -7.66 5.71 15.37
CA GLN A 98 -8.76 6.00 16.30
C GLN A 98 -9.36 7.39 16.10
N LYS A 99 -8.58 8.37 15.66
CA LYS A 99 -9.05 9.75 15.38
C LYS A 99 -9.87 9.83 14.08
N LEU A 100 -9.81 8.81 13.25
CA LEU A 100 -10.52 8.70 11.96
C LEU A 100 -11.76 7.82 12.05
N ILE A 101 -11.90 7.01 13.10
CA ILE A 101 -13.07 6.13 13.31
C ILE A 101 -14.25 6.98 13.80
N HIS A 102 -15.34 6.94 13.04
CA HIS A 102 -16.62 7.60 13.37
C HIS A 102 -17.72 6.53 13.39
N ASP A 103 -18.64 6.61 14.35
CA ASP A 103 -19.78 5.69 14.49
C ASP A 103 -19.42 4.19 14.51
N ASN A 104 -18.21 3.85 14.99
CA ASN A 104 -17.64 2.49 14.96
C ASN A 104 -17.48 1.89 13.55
N ILE A 105 -17.48 2.72 12.51
CA ILE A 105 -17.24 2.30 11.13
C ILE A 105 -15.72 2.24 10.91
N LEU A 106 -15.20 1.03 10.70
CA LEU A 106 -13.79 0.80 10.38
C LEU A 106 -13.53 0.76 8.87
N ARG A 107 -14.57 0.57 8.07
CA ARG A 107 -14.49 0.34 6.63
C ARG A 107 -13.83 1.51 5.91
N LEU A 108 -12.89 1.22 5.01
CA LEU A 108 -12.32 2.20 4.08
C LEU A 108 -12.84 1.93 2.67
N ASP A 109 -13.51 2.92 2.07
CA ASP A 109 -14.09 2.84 0.72
C ASP A 109 -13.45 3.82 -0.27
N GLU A 110 -12.91 4.93 0.23
CA GLU A 110 -12.37 6.02 -0.56
C GLU A 110 -11.24 6.72 0.20
N GLY A 111 -10.43 7.50 -0.51
CA GLY A 111 -9.32 8.23 0.08
C GLY A 111 -8.55 9.03 -0.95
N TYR A 112 -7.42 9.58 -0.52
CA TYR A 112 -6.50 10.31 -1.38
C TYR A 112 -5.37 9.38 -1.85
N ILE A 113 -4.86 9.66 -3.05
CA ILE A 113 -3.62 9.05 -3.54
C ILE A 113 -2.48 10.02 -3.24
N ALA A 114 -1.42 9.52 -2.61
CA ALA A 114 -0.21 10.27 -2.34
C ALA A 114 1.01 9.48 -2.85
N LEU A 115 2.02 10.21 -3.31
CA LEU A 115 3.33 9.67 -3.65
C LEU A 115 4.34 10.20 -2.63
N GLN A 116 5.01 9.29 -1.94
CA GLN A 116 5.92 9.63 -0.86
C GLN A 116 7.29 9.00 -1.11
N ALA A 117 8.35 9.77 -0.83
CA ALA A 117 9.68 9.23 -0.59
C ALA A 117 9.83 9.08 0.93
N GLU A 118 10.11 7.87 1.41
CA GLU A 118 10.26 7.64 2.85
C GLU A 118 11.71 7.87 3.31
N SER A 119 12.68 7.26 2.62
CA SER A 119 14.07 7.19 3.09
C SER A 119 15.13 7.47 2.02
N HIS A 120 14.81 7.28 0.74
CA HIS A 120 15.75 7.39 -0.37
C HIS A 120 15.15 8.22 -1.52
N PRO A 121 15.98 8.82 -2.38
CA PRO A 121 15.50 9.48 -3.58
C PRO A 121 14.70 8.51 -4.45
N VAL A 122 13.61 9.01 -5.04
CA VAL A 122 12.76 8.28 -5.97
C VAL A 122 12.28 9.24 -7.06
N GLU A 123 12.20 8.73 -8.28
CA GLU A 123 11.71 9.48 -9.44
C GLU A 123 10.43 8.84 -9.96
N PHE A 124 9.44 9.68 -10.29
CA PHE A 124 8.18 9.24 -10.88
C PHE A 124 7.99 9.91 -12.24
N ARG A 125 7.44 9.17 -13.19
CA ARG A 125 6.98 9.71 -14.49
C ARG A 125 5.75 8.94 -14.97
N ASN A 126 5.02 9.54 -15.91
CA ASN A 126 3.82 8.93 -16.52
C ASN A 126 2.77 8.50 -15.48
N ILE A 127 2.50 9.36 -14.49
CA ILE A 127 1.46 9.11 -13.49
C ILE A 127 0.10 9.31 -14.16
N LEU A 128 -0.67 8.23 -14.28
CA LEU A 128 -1.98 8.22 -14.91
C LEU A 128 -3.01 7.70 -13.91
N LEU A 129 -4.22 8.26 -13.97
CA LEU A 129 -5.35 7.81 -13.18
C LEU A 129 -6.52 7.50 -14.12
N LYS A 130 -7.12 6.32 -13.94
CA LYS A 130 -8.33 5.91 -14.63
C LYS A 130 -9.38 5.58 -13.58
N ILE A 131 -10.53 6.25 -13.66
CA ILE A 131 -11.71 5.87 -12.87
C ILE A 131 -12.27 4.58 -13.46
N ILE A 132 -12.42 3.56 -12.63
CA ILE A 132 -13.07 2.29 -12.97
C ILE A 132 -14.59 2.43 -12.80
N GLN A 133 -15.37 1.88 -13.73
CA GLN A 133 -16.84 1.91 -13.75
C GLN A 133 -17.41 0.60 -13.22
#